data_AF-A0A7K4HJM9-F1
#
_entry.id   AF-A0A7K4HJM9-F1
#
_cell.length_a   1.000
_cell.length_b   1.000
_cell.length_c   1.000
_cell.angle_alpha   90.00
_cell.angle_beta   90.00
_cell.angle_gamma   90.00
#
_symmetry.space_group_name_H-M   'P 1'
#
loop_
_entity.id
_entity.type
_entity.pdbx_description
1 polymer ?
#
loop_
_entity_poly.entity_id
_entity_poly.type
_entity_poly.pdbx_seq_one_letter_code
_entity_poly.pdbx_strand_id
1 'polypeptide(L)' 'MKQTTDILETGIIETIIPERKMLVKDLLRELNLEGKYFGILINGKKADEESEITPDDSITILPHIAGGN' A
#
# COMPACT_ATOMS: atom_id res chain seq x y z
N MET A 1 -17.13 -1.91 -9.29
CA MET A 1 -15.75 -2.45 -9.34
C MET A 1 -14.93 -1.50 -10.20
N LYS A 2 -14.27 -0.52 -9.57
CA LYS A 2 -13.36 0.44 -10.22
C LYS A 2 -12.30 0.85 -9.20
N GLN A 3 -11.11 1.19 -9.70
CA GLN A 3 -10.05 1.96 -9.03
C GLN A 3 -8.92 1.20 -8.31
N THR A 4 -8.23 0.28 -9.01
CA THR A 4 -6.83 -0.05 -8.63
C THR A 4 -5.80 0.33 -9.69
N THR A 5 -6.22 0.58 -10.94
CA THR A 5 -5.28 0.86 -12.04
C THR A 5 -4.79 2.31 -12.10
N ASP A 6 -5.55 3.29 -11.60
CA ASP A 6 -5.17 4.72 -11.64
C ASP A 6 -4.14 5.14 -10.57
N ILE A 7 -3.87 4.28 -9.59
CA ILE A 7 -3.03 4.60 -8.41
C ILE A 7 -1.53 4.66 -8.79
N LEU A 8 -1.11 3.85 -9.77
CA LEU A 8 0.30 3.71 -10.14
C LEU A 8 0.80 4.81 -11.11
N GLU A 9 -0.09 5.41 -11.91
CA GLU A 9 0.30 6.42 -12.92
C GLU A 9 0.32 7.86 -12.38
N THR A 10 -0.37 8.11 -11.28
CA THR A 10 -0.62 9.49 -10.79
C THR A 10 0.34 9.92 -9.68
N GLY A 11 1.11 8.99 -9.09
CA GLY A 11 1.93 9.27 -7.90
C GLY A 11 1.09 9.60 -6.66
N ILE A 12 -0.19 9.24 -6.65
CA ILE A 12 -1.09 9.48 -5.52
C ILE A 12 -0.72 8.54 -4.37
N ILE A 13 -0.38 9.16 -3.25
CA ILE A 13 -0.18 8.50 -1.96
C ILE A 13 -1.59 8.28 -1.38
N GLU A 14 -2.13 7.09 -1.54
CA GLU A 14 -3.45 6.76 -0.98
C GLU A 14 -3.31 6.08 0.38
N THR A 15 -4.06 6.60 1.37
CA THR A 15 -4.15 6.01 2.71
C THR A 15 -5.29 5.01 2.73
N ILE A 16 -4.96 3.75 2.98
CA ILE A 16 -5.88 2.62 2.99
C ILE A 16 -6.10 2.18 4.44
N ILE A 17 -7.36 1.98 4.80
CA ILE A 17 -7.76 1.38 6.09
C ILE A 17 -8.18 -0.06 5.80
N PRO A 18 -7.60 -1.07 6.47
CA PRO A 18 -7.88 -2.46 6.16
C PRO A 18 -9.19 -2.88 6.83
N GLU A 19 -9.96 -3.75 6.18
CA GLU A 19 -11.28 -4.15 6.70
C GLU A 19 -11.19 -5.13 7.89
N ARG A 20 -10.07 -5.83 8.02
CA ARG A 20 -9.84 -6.85 9.06
C ARG A 20 -8.35 -6.97 9.37
N LYS A 21 -8.04 -7.65 10.48
CA LYS A 21 -6.66 -8.00 10.80
C LYS A 21 -6.08 -8.89 9.70
N MET A 22 -4.98 -8.47 9.09
CA MET A 22 -4.28 -9.21 8.04
C MET A 22 -2.81 -8.80 7.98
N LEU A 23 -2.02 -9.45 7.12
CA LEU A 23 -0.66 -9.02 6.85
C LEU A 23 -0.64 -8.00 5.71
N VAL A 24 0.36 -7.13 5.71
CA VAL A 24 0.59 -6.16 4.62
C VAL A 24 0.66 -6.88 3.27
N LYS A 25 1.32 -8.03 3.16
CA LYS A 25 1.35 -8.82 1.92
C LYS A 25 -0.03 -9.23 1.41
N ASP A 26 -0.96 -9.50 2.31
CA ASP A 26 -2.32 -9.91 1.93
C ASP A 26 -3.09 -8.70 1.40
N LEU A 27 -2.92 -7.53 2.00
CA LEU A 27 -3.47 -6.27 1.49
C LEU A 27 -2.90 -5.93 0.10
N LEU A 28 -1.58 -6.05 -0.09
CA LEU A 28 -0.95 -5.81 -1.39
C LEU A 28 -1.46 -6.76 -2.48
N ARG A 29 -1.74 -8.01 -2.13
CA ARG A 29 -2.37 -9.01 -3.01
C ARG A 29 -3.77 -8.59 -3.43
N GLU A 30 -4.61 -8.22 -2.47
CA GLU A 30 -5.98 -7.77 -2.72
C GLU A 30 -6.01 -6.55 -3.65
N LEU A 31 -5.01 -5.68 -3.55
CA LEU A 31 -4.86 -4.48 -4.37
C LEU A 31 -4.10 -4.71 -5.68
N ASN A 32 -3.55 -5.90 -5.91
CA ASN A 32 -2.70 -6.24 -7.07
C ASN A 32 -1.44 -5.34 -7.19
N LEU A 33 -0.89 -4.96 -6.04
CA LEU A 33 0.29 -4.10 -5.88
C LEU A 33 1.56 -4.87 -5.50
N GLU A 34 1.52 -6.20 -5.44
CA GLU A 34 2.68 -7.05 -5.17
C GLU A 34 3.85 -6.70 -6.11
N GLY A 35 5.01 -6.37 -5.53
CA GLY A 35 6.21 -6.00 -6.26
C GLY A 35 6.14 -4.67 -7.05
N LYS A 36 5.06 -3.88 -6.89
CA LYS A 36 4.84 -2.60 -7.59
C LYS A 36 4.86 -1.38 -6.66
N TYR A 37 5.45 -1.52 -5.48
CA TYR A 37 5.55 -0.47 -4.47
C TYR A 37 7.02 -0.17 -4.13
N PHE A 38 7.30 1.07 -3.72
CA PHE A 38 8.61 1.51 -3.23
C PHE A 38 8.77 1.30 -1.73
N GLY A 39 7.69 1.56 -0.98
CA GLY A 39 7.71 1.44 0.47
C GLY A 39 6.30 1.50 1.04
N ILE A 40 6.16 0.99 2.27
CA ILE A 40 4.89 0.91 2.97
C ILE A 40 5.09 1.57 4.32
N LEU A 41 4.15 2.44 4.69
CA LEU A 41 4.11 3.10 5.98
C LEU A 41 2.83 2.69 6.71
N ILE A 42 2.94 2.21 7.93
CA ILE A 42 1.82 1.96 8.84
C ILE A 42 1.88 3.06 9.92
N ASN A 43 0.83 3.86 10.03
CA ASN A 43 0.75 4.99 10.97
C ASN A 43 1.96 5.94 10.85
N GLY A 44 2.46 6.15 9.62
CA GLY A 44 3.64 6.97 9.34
C GLY A 44 4.99 6.31 9.62
N LYS A 45 5.05 5.04 10.03
CA LYS A 45 6.29 4.28 10.26
C LYS A 45 6.51 3.24 9.17
N LYS A 46 7.76 3.10 8.72
CA LYS A 46 8.12 2.09 7.71
C LYS A 46 7.79 0.69 8.23
N ALA A 47 7.14 -0.09 7.37
CA ALA A 47 6.76 -1.46 7.60
C ALA A 47 7.20 -2.36 6.44
N ASP A 48 7.13 -3.66 6.67
CA ASP A 48 7.42 -4.70 5.69
C ASP A 48 6.15 -5.51 5.34
N GLU A 49 6.29 -6.41 4.38
CA GLU A 49 5.20 -7.30 3.94
C GLU A 49 4.70 -8.26 5.03
N GLU A 50 5.53 -8.53 6.04
CA GLU A 50 5.23 -9.43 7.16
C GLU A 50 4.60 -8.70 8.37
N SER A 51 4.47 -7.38 8.29
CA SER A 51 3.84 -6.59 9.33
C SER A 51 2.34 -6.88 9.40
N GLU A 52 1.83 -7.08 10.61
CA GLU A 52 0.39 -7.19 10.85
C GLU A 52 -0.25 -5.80 10.84
N ILE A 53 -1.41 -5.68 10.18
CA ILE A 53 -2.24 -4.47 10.13
C ILE A 53 -3.64 -4.78 10.63
N THR A 54 -4.27 -3.79 11.25
CA THR A 54 -5.62 -3.84 11.82
C THR A 54 -6.48 -2.69 11.30
N PRO A 55 -7.82 -2.75 11.44
CA PRO A 55 -8.70 -1.67 10.99
C PRO A 55 -8.47 -0.31 11.65
N ASP A 56 -7.70 -0.27 12.74
CA ASP A 56 -7.32 0.96 13.43
C ASP A 56 -6.05 1.59 12.82
N ASP A 57 -5.37 0.89 11.92
CA ASP A 57 -4.13 1.32 11.30
C ASP A 57 -4.37 2.08 9.99
N SER A 58 -3.54 3.11 9.78
CA SER A 58 -3.47 3.90 8.56
C SER A 58 -2.31 3.40 7.69
N ILE A 59 -2.61 2.77 6.55
CA ILE A 59 -1.59 2.23 5.65
C ILE A 59 -1.40 3.17 4.48
N THR A 60 -0.17 3.60 4.27
CA THR A 60 0.23 4.41 3.13
C THR A 60 1.17 3.61 2.25
N ILE A 61 0.81 3.45 0.98
CA ILE A 61 1.62 2.74 0.00
C ILE A 61 2.29 3.78 -0.90
N LEU A 62 3.61 3.78 -0.92
CA LEU A 62 4.39 4.62 -1.82
C LEU A 62 4.61 3.85 -3.12
N PRO A 63 4.08 4.31 -4.27
CA PRO A 63 4.32 3.66 -5.55
C PRO A 63 5.79 3.82 -5.95
N HIS A 64 6.32 2.86 -6.72
CA HIS A 64 7.65 2.99 -7.29
C HIS A 64 7.62 3.97 -8.47
N ILE A 65 7.75 5.26 -8.15
CA ILE A 65 7.91 6.30 -9.15
C ILE A 65 9.38 6.25 -9.58
N ALA A 66 9.65 5.75 -10.79
CA ALA A 66 10.95 5.86 -11.44
C ALA A 66 11.19 7.33 -11.81
N GLY A 67 11.46 8.17 -10.82
CA GLY A 67 11.81 9.57 -10.97
C GLY A 67 13.32 9.72 -11.04
N GLY A 68 13.85 9.82 -12.26
CA GLY A 68 15.25 10.16 -12.49
C GLY A 68 15.61 10.05 -13.96
N ASN A 69 15.32 11.10 -14.73
CA ASN A 69 15.97 11.37 -16.01
C ASN A 69 16.94 12.54 -15.81
#